data_AF-A0A126Z955-F1
#
_entry.id   AF-A0A126Z955-F1
#
_cell.length_a   1.000
_cell.length_b   1.000
_cell.length_c   1.000
_cell.angle_alpha   90.00
_cell.angle_beta   90.00
_cell.angle_gamma   90.00
#
_symmetry.space_group_name_H-M   'P 1'
#
loop_
_entity.id
_entity.type
_entity.pdbx_description
1 polymer ?
#
loop_
_entity_poly.entity_id
_entity_poly.type
_entity_poly.pdbx_seq_one_letter_code
_entity_poly.pdbx_strand_id
1 'polypeptide(L)'
;MTETVLVRERASRALGSLAVPATASRLIAIIAVVLIPLRVTLPHEVPISLVISVILAPLWVPAVARFRLMRLVLAGGLVTLASGFVLALAHQSTNGVDRTSLISYLLLLLNLITSIGVVLWARTVLDTRTVALVFGVGLVLGIVPLDSQFSENPWKFSFAFPVAVVALALAQRFRSWWVELLVLLVLLAYSATHDFRSMFGQMLLAAAILAAQVPLKRFGRKGSAARIIVGLGVLAILVYNAGQALILDGALGAATQARSIAQIDTSGSLIVGGRPELAATLALMRQDPAGFGLGVNLTPDQLLTAKSGMASIGYAPNNGYVENFMFGGHIELHSVVGDLWAHFGVVGFAYALLLAVVMVWFLAKNIAERHATGLMLFAVAQSLWFLPFGPLLSSRTSIVLAIGLVALPVVSATRDGATRHHRYVKEPEWPTTKPIDPGESSPALP
;
A
#
# COMPACT_ATOMS: atom_id res chain seq x y z
N MET A 1 7.87 50.21 -9.22
CA MET A 1 7.14 49.19 -8.42
C MET A 1 5.80 48.79 -9.05
N THR A 2 5.29 49.52 -10.03
CA THR A 2 3.95 49.33 -10.62
C THR A 2 3.92 48.38 -11.83
N GLU A 3 5.02 48.29 -12.58
CA GLU A 3 5.11 47.46 -13.80
C GLU A 3 5.25 45.96 -13.50
N THR A 4 6.01 45.60 -12.47
CA THR A 4 6.21 44.20 -12.03
C THR A 4 4.95 43.55 -11.47
N VAL A 5 4.03 44.34 -10.91
CA VAL A 5 2.73 43.86 -10.42
C VAL A 5 1.79 43.57 -11.59
N LEU A 6 1.76 44.45 -12.59
CA LEU A 6 0.94 44.29 -13.80
C LEU A 6 1.38 43.11 -14.67
N VAL A 7 2.68 42.84 -14.77
CA VAL A 7 3.21 41.65 -15.47
C VAL A 7 2.82 40.36 -14.75
N ARG A 8 2.86 40.34 -13.41
CA ARG A 8 2.39 39.19 -12.59
C ARG A 8 0.89 38.96 -12.74
N GLU A 9 0.09 40.02 -12.77
CA GLU A 9 -1.35 39.93 -12.98
C GLU A 9 -1.70 39.40 -14.37
N ARG A 10 -1.04 39.90 -15.43
CA ARG A 10 -1.25 39.41 -16.80
C ARG A 10 -0.79 37.96 -16.98
N ALA A 11 0.33 37.56 -16.38
CA ALA A 11 0.78 36.17 -16.37
C ALA A 11 -0.20 35.25 -15.61
N SER A 12 -0.75 35.71 -14.48
CA SER A 12 -1.77 34.96 -13.72
C SER A 12 -3.10 34.81 -14.46
N ARG A 13 -3.51 35.82 -15.24
CA ARG A 13 -4.71 35.78 -16.09
C ARG A 13 -4.51 34.93 -17.34
N ALA A 14 -3.32 34.96 -17.94
CA ALA A 14 -2.95 34.08 -19.06
C ALA A 14 -2.91 32.61 -18.63
N LEU A 15 -2.38 32.31 -17.44
CA LEU A 15 -2.41 30.96 -16.84
C LEU A 15 -3.83 30.51 -16.44
N GLY A 16 -4.72 31.45 -16.11
CA GLY A 16 -6.14 31.18 -15.88
C GLY A 16 -6.89 30.70 -17.13
N SER A 17 -6.40 31.04 -18.33
CA SER A 17 -7.00 30.62 -19.62
C SER A 17 -6.69 29.18 -20.04
N LEU A 18 -5.79 28.50 -19.32
CA LEU A 18 -5.45 27.08 -19.51
C LEU A 18 -6.09 26.18 -18.45
N ALA A 19 -7.04 26.69 -17.66
CA ALA A 19 -7.73 25.91 -16.65
C ALA A 19 -8.61 24.84 -17.32
N VAL A 20 -8.11 23.60 -17.33
CA VAL A 20 -8.87 22.42 -17.77
C VAL A 20 -10.21 22.39 -17.02
N PRO A 21 -11.36 22.26 -17.72
CA PRO A 21 -12.66 22.16 -17.08
C PRO A 21 -12.65 21.06 -16.01
N ALA A 22 -13.30 21.29 -14.87
CA ALA A 22 -13.29 20.36 -13.73
C ALA A 22 -13.69 18.92 -14.11
N THR A 23 -14.60 18.79 -15.09
CA THR A 23 -15.05 17.50 -15.65
C THR A 23 -13.92 16.77 -16.41
N ALA A 24 -13.14 17.49 -17.21
CA ALA A 24 -12.02 16.91 -17.94
C ALA A 24 -10.90 16.46 -16.99
N SER A 25 -10.58 17.22 -15.95
CA SER A 25 -9.61 16.80 -14.92
C SER A 25 -10.04 15.52 -14.20
N ARG A 26 -11.34 15.36 -13.90
CA ARG A 26 -11.87 14.13 -13.29
C ARG A 26 -11.76 12.94 -14.23
N LEU A 27 -12.09 13.10 -15.51
CA LEU A 27 -11.98 12.02 -16.49
C LEU A 27 -10.52 11.58 -16.68
N ILE A 28 -9.59 12.52 -16.78
CA ILE A 28 -8.14 12.22 -16.88
C ILE A 28 -7.69 11.47 -15.62
N ALA A 29 -8.12 11.89 -14.42
CA ALA A 29 -7.80 11.20 -13.19
C ALA A 29 -8.36 9.76 -13.15
N ILE A 30 -9.59 9.55 -13.63
CA ILE A 30 -10.18 8.20 -13.73
C ILE A 30 -9.32 7.32 -14.63
N ILE A 31 -9.03 7.78 -15.86
CA ILE A 31 -8.24 7.02 -16.83
C ILE A 31 -6.86 6.70 -16.26
N ALA A 32 -6.16 7.71 -15.72
CA ALA A 32 -4.82 7.51 -15.16
C ALA A 32 -4.79 6.50 -14.01
N VAL A 33 -5.80 6.54 -13.12
CA VAL A 33 -5.89 5.60 -11.99
C VAL A 33 -6.22 4.17 -12.44
N VAL A 34 -7.04 3.98 -13.48
CA VAL A 34 -7.29 2.65 -14.08
C VAL A 34 -6.01 2.06 -14.67
N LEU A 35 -5.22 2.87 -15.36
CA LEU A 35 -4.03 2.40 -16.08
C LEU A 35 -2.91 1.89 -15.16
N ILE A 36 -2.83 2.38 -13.91
CA ILE A 36 -1.78 1.98 -12.95
C ILE A 36 -1.75 0.46 -12.69
N PRO A 37 -2.87 -0.17 -12.29
CA PRO A 37 -2.95 -1.61 -12.08
C PRO A 37 -3.27 -2.44 -13.33
N LEU A 38 -3.56 -1.83 -14.49
CA LEU A 38 -3.99 -2.52 -15.71
C LEU A 38 -2.92 -3.46 -16.32
N ARG A 39 -1.66 -3.37 -15.89
CA ARG A 39 -0.52 -4.22 -16.33
C ARG A 39 -0.27 -4.24 -17.85
N VAL A 40 -0.70 -3.21 -18.59
CA VAL A 40 -0.38 -3.07 -20.02
C VAL A 40 1.03 -2.49 -20.18
N THR A 41 1.88 -3.22 -20.92
CA THR A 41 3.22 -2.79 -21.32
C THR A 41 3.28 -2.47 -22.81
N LEU A 42 4.11 -1.48 -23.14
CA LEU A 42 4.52 -1.12 -24.50
C LEU A 42 5.77 -1.95 -24.87
N PRO A 43 6.24 -1.92 -26.15
CA PRO A 43 7.49 -2.58 -26.51
C PRO A 43 8.64 -2.20 -25.57
N HIS A 44 9.53 -3.16 -25.30
CA HIS A 44 10.61 -3.05 -24.29
C HIS A 44 10.11 -2.97 -22.84
N GLU A 45 8.97 -3.60 -22.54
CA GLU A 45 8.40 -3.72 -21.18
C GLU A 45 8.10 -2.38 -20.48
N VAL A 46 7.93 -1.30 -21.24
CA VAL A 46 7.61 0.02 -20.67
C VAL A 46 6.14 0.05 -20.24
N PRO A 47 5.82 0.21 -18.94
CA PRO A 47 4.43 0.23 -18.51
C PRO A 47 3.70 1.47 -19.05
N ILE A 48 2.49 1.31 -19.61
CA ILE A 48 1.70 2.45 -20.08
C ILE A 48 1.40 3.44 -18.94
N SER A 49 1.25 2.92 -17.73
CA SER A 49 1.06 3.72 -16.51
C SER A 49 2.21 4.69 -16.29
N LEU A 50 3.45 4.28 -16.56
CA LEU A 50 4.63 5.11 -16.39
C LEU A 50 4.61 6.28 -17.39
N VAL A 51 4.34 6.01 -18.67
CA VAL A 51 4.26 7.03 -19.71
C VAL A 51 3.21 8.09 -19.35
N ILE A 52 2.01 7.65 -19.00
CA ILE A 52 0.94 8.56 -18.59
C ILE A 52 1.31 9.32 -17.31
N SER A 53 1.95 8.67 -16.35
CA SER A 53 2.34 9.34 -15.10
C SER A 53 3.41 10.40 -15.35
N VAL A 54 4.38 10.17 -16.25
CA VAL A 54 5.36 11.18 -16.64
C VAL A 54 4.69 12.37 -17.35
N ILE A 55 3.78 12.11 -18.30
CA ILE A 55 3.02 13.18 -18.99
C ILE A 55 2.23 14.03 -17.99
N LEU A 56 1.64 13.40 -16.97
CA LEU A 56 0.86 14.07 -15.94
C LEU A 56 1.70 14.66 -14.80
N ALA A 57 3.04 14.63 -14.87
CA ALA A 57 3.93 15.19 -13.86
C ALA A 57 3.61 16.63 -13.46
N PRO A 58 3.28 17.55 -14.39
CA PRO A 58 2.90 18.93 -14.03
C PRO A 58 1.67 18.99 -13.11
N LEU A 59 0.78 18.00 -13.16
CA LEU A 59 -0.42 17.94 -12.34
C LEU A 59 -0.16 17.33 -10.97
N TRP A 60 0.62 16.23 -10.90
CA TRP A 60 0.78 15.50 -9.64
C TRP A 60 1.96 15.94 -8.78
N VAL A 61 3.05 16.44 -9.36
CA VAL A 61 4.21 16.96 -8.61
C VAL A 61 3.78 18.05 -7.60
N PRO A 62 2.99 19.08 -7.96
CA PRO A 62 2.52 20.05 -6.98
C PRO A 62 1.48 19.47 -6.01
N ALA A 63 0.69 18.46 -6.43
CA ALA A 63 -0.33 17.85 -5.58
C ALA A 63 0.28 17.07 -4.39
N VAL A 64 1.45 16.45 -4.58
CA VAL A 64 2.18 15.71 -3.54
C VAL A 64 2.50 16.59 -2.33
N ALA A 65 2.77 17.88 -2.56
CA ALA A 65 3.02 18.85 -1.50
C ALA A 65 1.84 19.03 -0.54
N ARG A 66 0.62 18.71 -0.99
CA ARG A 66 -0.60 18.80 -0.19
C ARG A 66 -0.76 17.63 0.77
N PHE A 67 0.15 16.65 0.76
CA PHE A 67 0.11 15.48 1.64
C PHE A 67 1.37 15.39 2.50
N ARG A 68 1.17 15.06 3.78
CA ARG A 68 2.26 14.98 4.76
C ARG A 68 3.24 13.87 4.38
N LEU A 69 4.55 14.15 4.49
CA LEU A 69 5.66 13.23 4.19
C LEU A 69 5.74 12.71 2.75
N MET A 70 4.79 13.00 1.86
CA MET A 70 4.80 12.44 0.50
C MET A 70 5.94 12.99 -0.35
N ARG A 71 6.39 14.22 -0.11
CA ARG A 71 7.62 14.76 -0.72
C ARG A 71 8.85 13.93 -0.35
N LEU A 72 8.95 13.51 0.92
CA LEU A 72 10.04 12.66 1.40
C LEU A 72 9.98 11.27 0.75
N VAL A 73 8.78 10.71 0.60
CA VAL A 73 8.57 9.43 -0.11
C VAL A 73 9.02 9.53 -1.57
N LEU A 74 8.69 10.60 -2.28
CA LEU A 74 9.14 10.75 -3.66
C LEU A 74 10.64 11.00 -3.76
N ALA A 75 11.19 11.90 -2.93
CA ALA A 75 12.61 12.21 -2.92
C ALA A 75 13.44 10.97 -2.55
N GLY A 76 13.02 10.20 -1.54
CA GLY A 76 13.66 8.94 -1.15
C GLY A 76 13.68 7.92 -2.29
N GLY A 77 12.60 7.83 -3.07
CA GLY A 77 12.56 6.97 -4.25
C GLY A 77 13.53 7.41 -5.36
N LEU A 78 13.65 8.72 -5.61
CA LEU A 78 14.62 9.25 -6.59
C LEU A 78 16.07 9.06 -6.15
N VAL A 79 16.36 9.24 -4.85
CA VAL A 79 17.69 8.97 -4.28
C VAL A 79 18.01 7.47 -4.36
N THR A 80 17.00 6.61 -4.16
CA THR A 80 17.13 5.16 -4.32
C THR A 80 17.50 4.79 -5.76
N LEU A 81 16.82 5.37 -6.76
CA LEU A 81 17.16 5.19 -8.17
C LEU A 81 18.62 5.56 -8.46
N ALA A 82 19.07 6.74 -7.99
CA ALA A 82 20.46 7.18 -8.16
C ALA A 82 21.46 6.21 -7.51
N SER A 83 21.16 5.71 -6.31
CA SER A 83 21.99 4.73 -5.60
C SER A 83 22.19 3.45 -6.42
N GLY A 84 21.13 2.92 -7.04
CA GLY A 84 21.21 1.72 -7.86
C GLY A 84 22.15 1.86 -9.06
N PHE A 85 22.19 3.04 -9.71
CA PHE A 85 23.15 3.32 -10.79
C PHE A 85 24.58 3.43 -10.30
N VAL A 86 24.81 4.12 -9.17
CA VAL A 86 26.15 4.25 -8.58
C VAL A 86 26.72 2.87 -8.24
N LEU A 87 25.90 1.99 -7.66
CA LEU A 87 26.30 0.63 -7.33
C LEU A 87 26.55 -0.23 -8.58
N ALA A 88 25.72 -0.10 -9.62
CA ALA A 88 25.96 -0.79 -10.89
C ALA A 88 27.30 -0.41 -11.51
N LEU A 89 27.64 0.89 -11.51
CA LEU A 89 28.93 1.38 -11.99
C LEU A 89 30.10 0.91 -11.11
N ALA A 90 29.90 0.78 -9.80
CA ALA A 90 30.92 0.31 -8.88
C ALA A 90 31.26 -1.18 -9.08
N HIS A 91 30.25 -2.00 -9.40
CA HIS A 91 30.41 -3.46 -9.54
C HIS A 91 30.62 -3.95 -10.98
N GLN A 92 30.51 -3.09 -12.00
CA GLN A 92 30.62 -3.50 -13.41
C GLN A 92 31.96 -4.19 -13.79
N SER A 93 33.02 -3.99 -13.00
CA SER A 93 34.34 -4.58 -13.24
C SER A 93 34.49 -5.99 -12.66
N THR A 94 33.64 -6.36 -11.71
CA THR A 94 33.71 -7.63 -10.95
C THR A 94 32.52 -8.52 -11.21
N ASN A 95 31.35 -7.93 -11.50
CA ASN A 95 30.10 -8.61 -11.77
C ASN A 95 29.66 -8.38 -13.22
N GLY A 96 28.97 -9.37 -13.79
CA GLY A 96 28.25 -9.19 -15.05
C GLY A 96 27.06 -8.26 -14.86
N VAL A 97 26.83 -7.36 -15.82
CA VAL A 97 25.67 -6.45 -15.80
C VAL A 97 24.72 -6.80 -16.94
N ASP A 98 23.51 -7.22 -16.60
CA ASP A 98 22.43 -7.43 -17.54
C ASP A 98 21.62 -6.14 -17.77
N ARG A 99 21.61 -5.67 -19.02
CA ARG A 99 20.95 -4.41 -19.40
C ARG A 99 19.44 -4.52 -19.32
N THR A 100 18.87 -5.69 -19.59
CA THR A 100 17.42 -5.90 -19.58
C THR A 100 16.88 -5.79 -18.15
N SER A 101 17.55 -6.45 -17.21
CA SER A 101 17.29 -6.37 -15.77
C SER A 101 17.47 -4.94 -15.24
N LEU A 102 18.55 -4.26 -15.62
CA LEU A 102 18.78 -2.85 -15.26
C LEU A 102 17.59 -1.97 -15.66
N ILE A 103 17.15 -2.05 -16.91
CA ILE A 103 16.02 -1.27 -17.43
C ILE A 103 14.73 -1.66 -16.70
N SER A 104 14.50 -2.96 -16.48
CA SER A 104 13.29 -3.47 -15.83
C SER A 104 13.14 -2.92 -14.40
N TYR A 105 14.18 -2.97 -13.58
CA TYR A 105 14.15 -2.47 -12.19
C TYR A 105 14.10 -0.94 -12.12
N LEU A 106 14.76 -0.25 -13.05
CA LEU A 106 14.65 1.21 -13.21
C LEU A 106 13.19 1.62 -13.49
N LEU A 107 12.57 1.02 -14.51
CA LEU A 107 11.18 1.30 -14.89
C LEU A 107 10.22 0.90 -13.76
N LEU A 108 10.49 -0.19 -13.05
CA LEU A 108 9.68 -0.66 -11.93
C LEU A 108 9.64 0.36 -10.79
N LEU A 109 10.80 0.82 -10.31
CA LEU A 109 10.85 1.80 -9.21
C LEU A 109 10.34 3.17 -9.66
N LEU A 110 10.64 3.61 -10.88
CA LEU A 110 10.10 4.86 -11.41
C LEU A 110 8.57 4.80 -11.53
N ASN A 111 8.01 3.68 -11.99
CA ASN A 111 6.57 3.50 -12.08
C ASN A 111 5.91 3.46 -10.69
N LEU A 112 6.54 2.85 -9.68
CA LEU A 112 6.08 2.89 -8.29
C LEU A 112 5.94 4.34 -7.80
N ILE A 113 7.01 5.13 -7.91
CA ILE A 113 7.08 6.52 -7.42
C ILE A 113 6.06 7.41 -8.13
N THR A 114 6.03 7.34 -9.46
CA THR A 114 5.14 8.18 -10.28
C THR A 114 3.66 7.80 -10.11
N SER A 115 3.36 6.50 -9.95
CA SER A 115 2.00 6.03 -9.66
C SER A 115 1.48 6.52 -8.30
N ILE A 116 2.32 6.58 -7.26
CA ILE A 116 1.96 7.21 -5.97
C ILE A 116 1.57 8.67 -6.20
N GLY A 117 2.37 9.42 -6.96
CA GLY A 117 2.07 10.80 -7.33
C GLY A 117 0.70 10.96 -7.98
N VAL A 118 0.42 10.17 -9.02
CA VAL A 118 -0.86 10.20 -9.76
C VAL A 118 -2.04 9.89 -8.84
N VAL A 119 -1.94 8.88 -7.96
CA VAL A 119 -3.02 8.55 -7.03
C VAL A 119 -3.28 9.68 -6.04
N LEU A 120 -2.24 10.33 -5.51
CA LEU A 120 -2.38 11.49 -4.62
C LEU A 120 -3.01 12.68 -5.34
N TRP A 121 -2.64 12.93 -6.60
CA TRP A 121 -3.28 13.95 -7.42
C TRP A 121 -4.75 13.64 -7.69
N ALA A 122 -5.08 12.40 -8.05
CA ALA A 122 -6.45 11.97 -8.28
C ALA A 122 -7.32 12.22 -7.04
N ARG A 123 -6.79 12.02 -5.83
CA ARG A 123 -7.47 12.36 -4.56
C ARG A 123 -7.72 13.86 -4.33
N THR A 124 -7.14 14.74 -5.14
CA THR A 124 -7.44 16.19 -5.10
C THR A 124 -8.61 16.59 -5.99
N VAL A 125 -9.01 15.72 -6.92
CA VAL A 125 -10.09 15.99 -7.90
C VAL A 125 -11.25 14.99 -7.82
N LEU A 126 -11.00 13.82 -7.25
CA LEU A 126 -11.96 12.75 -6.95
C LEU A 126 -11.98 12.47 -5.44
N ASP A 127 -13.10 11.99 -4.92
CA ASP A 127 -13.14 11.49 -3.55
C ASP A 127 -12.34 10.17 -3.42
N THR A 128 -11.81 9.90 -2.23
CA THR A 128 -10.96 8.72 -1.97
C THR A 128 -11.65 7.38 -2.31
N ARG A 129 -12.98 7.29 -2.15
CA ARG A 129 -13.73 6.04 -2.42
C ARG A 129 -13.82 5.78 -3.92
N THR A 130 -14.04 6.84 -4.70
CA THR A 130 -14.01 6.77 -6.16
C THR A 130 -12.62 6.39 -6.66
N VAL A 131 -11.55 7.00 -6.13
CA VAL A 131 -10.17 6.59 -6.48
C VAL A 131 -9.93 5.11 -6.19
N ALA A 132 -10.34 4.63 -5.01
CA ALA A 132 -10.21 3.22 -4.64
C ALA A 132 -10.97 2.27 -5.58
N LEU A 133 -12.22 2.61 -5.93
CA LEU A 133 -13.03 1.79 -6.83
C LEU A 133 -12.46 1.76 -8.24
N VAL A 134 -12.04 2.91 -8.77
CA VAL A 134 -11.45 3.03 -10.10
C VAL A 134 -10.11 2.27 -10.18
N PHE A 135 -9.30 2.32 -9.12
CA PHE A 135 -8.10 1.50 -9.00
C PHE A 135 -8.45 0.00 -9.00
N GLY A 136 -9.50 -0.39 -8.27
CA GLY A 136 -10.05 -1.75 -8.29
C GLY A 136 -10.51 -2.20 -9.68
N VAL A 137 -11.17 -1.34 -10.44
CA VAL A 137 -11.56 -1.62 -11.83
C VAL A 137 -10.33 -1.89 -12.69
N GLY A 138 -9.29 -1.08 -12.58
CA GLY A 138 -8.04 -1.32 -13.30
C GLY A 138 -7.36 -2.63 -12.88
N LEU A 139 -7.43 -3.03 -11.60
CA LEU A 139 -6.95 -4.34 -11.15
C LEU A 139 -7.70 -5.50 -11.81
N VAL A 140 -9.03 -5.39 -11.93
CA VAL A 140 -9.87 -6.43 -12.57
C VAL A 140 -9.58 -6.51 -14.07
N LEU A 141 -9.50 -5.36 -14.74
CA LEU A 141 -9.17 -5.31 -16.17
C LEU A 141 -7.74 -5.80 -16.47
N GLY A 142 -6.84 -5.69 -15.49
CA GLY A 142 -5.45 -6.15 -15.60
C GLY A 142 -5.25 -7.64 -15.28
N ILE A 143 -6.32 -8.42 -15.08
CA ILE A 143 -6.23 -9.87 -14.90
C ILE A 143 -5.88 -10.51 -16.24
N VAL A 144 -4.76 -11.21 -16.30
CA VAL A 144 -4.31 -11.93 -17.49
C VAL A 144 -4.44 -13.44 -17.24
N PRO A 145 -5.42 -14.14 -17.82
CA PRO A 145 -5.72 -15.54 -17.52
C PRO A 145 -4.78 -16.55 -18.21
N LEU A 146 -3.56 -16.14 -18.59
CA LEU A 146 -2.62 -16.94 -19.38
C LEU A 146 -1.35 -17.36 -18.61
N ASP A 147 -1.24 -17.02 -17.32
CA ASP A 147 -0.09 -17.41 -16.51
C ASP A 147 -0.17 -18.90 -16.12
N SER A 148 0.95 -19.61 -16.13
CA SER A 148 1.03 -21.02 -15.71
C SER A 148 0.46 -21.24 -14.29
N GLN A 149 0.72 -20.30 -13.38
CA GLN A 149 0.20 -20.32 -12.01
C GLN A 149 -1.31 -20.05 -11.95
N PHE A 150 -1.88 -19.37 -12.95
CA PHE A 150 -3.33 -19.17 -13.03
C PHE A 150 -4.06 -20.51 -13.07
N SER A 151 -3.52 -21.50 -13.78
CA SER A 151 -4.13 -22.83 -13.88
C SER A 151 -4.14 -23.61 -12.57
N GLU A 152 -3.16 -23.36 -11.67
CA GLU A 152 -3.07 -24.05 -10.38
C GLU A 152 -4.07 -23.50 -9.36
N ASN A 153 -4.17 -22.17 -9.25
CA ASN A 153 -5.10 -21.51 -8.33
C ASN A 153 -5.45 -20.10 -8.81
N PRO A 154 -6.48 -19.95 -9.66
CA PRO A 154 -6.88 -18.66 -10.22
C PRO A 154 -7.22 -17.62 -9.14
N TRP A 155 -7.78 -18.08 -8.03
CA TRP A 155 -8.11 -17.20 -6.91
C TRP A 155 -6.85 -16.58 -6.32
N LYS A 156 -5.90 -17.41 -5.87
CA LYS A 156 -4.67 -16.95 -5.21
C LYS A 156 -3.80 -16.08 -6.10
N PHE A 157 -3.66 -16.46 -7.37
CA PHE A 157 -2.70 -15.83 -8.28
C PHE A 157 -3.29 -14.71 -9.14
N SER A 158 -4.61 -14.49 -9.13
CA SER A 158 -5.23 -13.44 -9.95
C SER A 158 -6.41 -12.74 -9.29
N PHE A 159 -7.47 -13.46 -8.91
CA PHE A 159 -8.74 -12.81 -8.53
C PHE A 159 -8.77 -12.23 -7.12
N ALA A 160 -8.06 -12.85 -6.18
CA ALA A 160 -8.10 -12.54 -4.76
C ALA A 160 -7.94 -11.04 -4.46
N PHE A 161 -6.84 -10.43 -4.93
CA PHE A 161 -6.53 -9.04 -4.63
C PHE A 161 -7.48 -8.06 -5.35
N PRO A 162 -7.73 -8.14 -6.68
CA PRO A 162 -8.73 -7.32 -7.37
C PRO A 162 -10.13 -7.39 -6.76
N VAL A 163 -10.64 -8.60 -6.47
CA VAL A 163 -11.98 -8.80 -5.90
C VAL A 163 -12.07 -8.19 -4.52
N ALA A 164 -11.06 -8.38 -3.67
CA ALA A 164 -11.02 -7.77 -2.35
C ALA A 164 -11.04 -6.24 -2.41
N VAL A 165 -10.24 -5.64 -3.30
CA VAL A 165 -10.18 -4.19 -3.47
C VAL A 165 -11.53 -3.64 -3.93
N VAL A 166 -12.15 -4.23 -4.97
CA VAL A 166 -13.44 -3.79 -5.48
C VAL A 166 -14.55 -3.98 -4.45
N ALA A 167 -14.65 -5.15 -3.82
CA ALA A 167 -15.68 -5.44 -2.83
C ALA A 167 -15.61 -4.51 -1.63
N LEU A 168 -14.41 -4.25 -1.09
CA LEU A 168 -14.22 -3.33 0.04
C LEU A 168 -14.39 -1.86 -0.37
N ALA A 169 -14.06 -1.48 -1.61
CA ALA A 169 -14.33 -0.14 -2.13
C ALA A 169 -15.84 0.10 -2.32
N LEU A 170 -16.60 -0.91 -2.76
CA LEU A 170 -18.05 -0.86 -2.86
C LEU A 170 -18.70 -0.84 -1.47
N ALA A 171 -18.23 -1.66 -0.53
CA ALA A 171 -18.70 -1.70 0.86
C ALA A 171 -18.64 -0.32 1.53
N GLN A 172 -17.58 0.45 1.28
CA GLN A 172 -17.42 1.81 1.80
C GLN A 172 -18.50 2.80 1.32
N ARG A 173 -19.17 2.53 0.18
CA ARG A 173 -20.26 3.39 -0.31
C ARG A 173 -21.49 3.32 0.58
N PHE A 174 -21.70 2.19 1.25
CA PHE A 174 -22.80 2.03 2.21
C PHE A 174 -22.56 2.77 3.53
N ARG A 175 -21.35 3.29 3.77
CA ARG A 175 -20.97 4.06 4.98
C ARG A 175 -21.25 3.30 6.29
N SER A 176 -21.30 1.98 6.23
CA SER A 176 -21.59 1.09 7.36
C SER A 176 -20.42 0.16 7.59
N TRP A 177 -19.80 0.28 8.78
CA TRP A 177 -18.65 -0.53 9.16
C TRP A 177 -18.97 -2.04 9.21
N TRP A 178 -20.23 -2.40 9.49
CA TRP A 178 -20.68 -3.79 9.49
C TRP A 178 -20.67 -4.40 8.09
N VAL A 179 -20.97 -3.62 7.04
CA VAL A 179 -20.91 -4.09 5.65
C VAL A 179 -19.46 -4.37 5.26
N GLU A 180 -18.55 -3.47 5.62
CA GLU A 180 -17.10 -3.69 5.41
C GLU A 180 -16.61 -4.92 6.19
N LEU A 181 -17.03 -5.10 7.45
CA LEU A 181 -16.69 -6.26 8.25
C LEU A 181 -17.24 -7.56 7.62
N LEU A 182 -18.49 -7.57 7.18
CA LEU A 182 -19.09 -8.74 6.53
C LEU A 182 -18.31 -9.13 5.27
N VAL A 183 -17.93 -8.16 4.43
CA VAL A 183 -17.10 -8.41 3.24
C VAL A 183 -15.74 -8.99 3.63
N LEU A 184 -15.08 -8.46 4.67
CA LEU A 184 -13.81 -9.02 5.17
C LEU A 184 -13.99 -10.46 5.65
N LEU A 185 -15.05 -10.77 6.40
CA LEU A 185 -15.32 -12.12 6.91
C LEU A 185 -15.63 -13.12 5.79
N VAL A 186 -16.38 -12.71 4.76
CA VAL A 186 -16.66 -13.54 3.58
C VAL A 186 -15.37 -13.84 2.82
N LEU A 187 -14.54 -12.82 2.55
CA LEU A 187 -13.26 -12.98 1.86
C LEU A 187 -12.26 -13.81 2.69
N LEU A 188 -12.29 -13.67 4.00
CA LEU A 188 -11.50 -14.48 4.94
C LEU A 188 -11.90 -15.95 4.86
N ALA A 189 -13.20 -16.26 4.96
CA ALA A 189 -13.70 -17.63 4.87
C ALA A 189 -13.41 -18.27 3.49
N TYR A 190 -13.53 -17.47 2.42
CA TYR A 190 -13.18 -17.94 1.08
C TYR A 190 -11.67 -18.20 0.94
N SER A 191 -10.82 -17.32 1.49
CA SER A 191 -9.36 -17.50 1.44
C SER A 191 -8.87 -18.69 2.27
N ALA A 192 -9.55 -19.01 3.38
CA ALA A 192 -9.28 -20.18 4.21
C ALA A 192 -9.46 -21.50 3.44
N THR A 193 -10.46 -21.56 2.54
CA THR A 193 -10.81 -22.77 1.79
C THR A 193 -10.06 -22.93 0.47
N HIS A 194 -9.36 -21.89 0.00
CA HIS A 194 -8.68 -21.84 -1.30
C HIS A 194 -7.16 -21.68 -1.19
N ASP A 195 -6.54 -22.22 -0.13
CA ASP A 195 -5.09 -22.31 0.05
C ASP A 195 -4.32 -20.96 0.01
N PHE A 196 -4.98 -19.85 0.40
CA PHE A 196 -4.35 -18.51 0.45
C PHE A 196 -4.11 -17.99 1.87
N ARG A 197 -3.19 -18.66 2.58
CA ARG A 197 -2.89 -18.42 4.01
C ARG A 197 -2.54 -16.97 4.37
N SER A 198 -1.69 -16.32 3.58
CA SER A 198 -1.30 -14.93 3.87
C SER A 198 -2.47 -13.96 3.74
N MET A 199 -3.34 -14.16 2.73
CA MET A 199 -4.54 -13.35 2.57
C MET A 199 -5.55 -13.59 3.69
N PHE A 200 -5.70 -14.84 4.14
CA PHE A 200 -6.48 -15.15 5.34
C PHE A 200 -5.99 -14.34 6.55
N GLY A 201 -4.69 -14.36 6.83
CA GLY A 201 -4.10 -13.60 7.95
C GLY A 201 -4.28 -12.08 7.80
N GLN A 202 -4.10 -11.54 6.59
CA GLN A 202 -4.28 -10.11 6.31
C GLN A 202 -5.75 -9.68 6.47
N MET A 203 -6.70 -10.49 6.01
CA MET A 203 -8.15 -10.23 6.18
C MET A 203 -8.56 -10.34 7.64
N LEU A 204 -8.04 -11.34 8.37
CA LEU A 204 -8.31 -11.50 9.80
C LEU A 204 -7.79 -10.30 10.59
N LEU A 205 -6.57 -9.85 10.30
CA LEU A 205 -6.00 -8.65 10.90
C LEU A 205 -6.85 -7.41 10.59
N ALA A 206 -7.23 -7.20 9.34
CA ALA A 206 -8.08 -6.08 8.94
C ALA A 206 -9.46 -6.12 9.64
N ALA A 207 -10.09 -7.29 9.71
CA ALA A 207 -11.38 -7.50 10.37
C ALA A 207 -11.28 -7.23 11.88
N ALA A 208 -10.25 -7.75 12.54
CA ALA A 208 -10.01 -7.55 13.96
C ALA A 208 -9.80 -6.06 14.30
N ILE A 209 -9.00 -5.35 13.50
CA ILE A 209 -8.79 -3.90 13.70
C ILE A 209 -10.09 -3.14 13.45
N LEU A 210 -10.82 -3.45 12.37
CA LEU A 210 -12.08 -2.79 12.04
C LEU A 210 -13.12 -2.97 13.17
N ALA A 211 -13.25 -4.19 13.70
CA ALA A 211 -14.12 -4.49 14.83
C ALA A 211 -13.65 -3.77 16.12
N ALA A 212 -12.35 -3.72 16.39
CA ALA A 212 -11.77 -3.05 17.55
C ALA A 212 -11.96 -1.52 17.54
N GLN A 213 -12.17 -0.90 16.36
CA GLN A 213 -12.50 0.52 16.26
C GLN A 213 -13.88 0.88 16.87
N VAL A 214 -14.76 -0.11 17.07
CA VAL A 214 -16.13 0.08 17.59
C VAL A 214 -16.16 0.33 19.10
N PRO A 215 -15.55 -0.50 19.96
CA PRO A 215 -15.47 -0.19 21.40
C PRO A 215 -14.63 1.05 21.70
N LEU A 216 -13.64 1.38 20.85
CA LEU A 216 -12.92 2.66 20.90
C LEU A 216 -13.84 3.88 20.74
N LYS A 217 -15.09 3.72 20.28
CA LYS A 217 -16.11 4.79 20.30
C LYS A 217 -16.39 5.31 21.71
N ARG A 218 -16.30 4.43 22.72
CA ARG A 218 -16.66 4.71 24.12
C ARG A 218 -15.55 5.37 24.93
N PHE A 219 -14.29 5.26 24.48
CA PHE A 219 -13.14 5.90 25.11
C PHE A 219 -12.75 7.17 24.33
N GLY A 220 -12.45 8.25 25.04
CA GLY A 220 -12.18 9.56 24.44
C GLY A 220 -11.06 9.57 23.38
N ARG A 221 -11.06 10.61 22.52
CA ARG A 221 -10.19 10.80 21.33
C ARG A 221 -8.65 10.82 21.58
N LYS A 222 -8.16 10.50 22.79
CA LYS A 222 -6.78 10.72 23.21
C LYS A 222 -5.93 9.42 23.25
N GLY A 223 -6.06 8.58 22.23
CA GLY A 223 -5.07 7.52 21.99
C GLY A 223 -3.85 8.11 21.29
N SER A 224 -2.68 8.16 21.96
CA SER A 224 -1.42 8.46 21.27
C SER A 224 -1.20 7.44 20.15
N ALA A 225 -0.88 7.88 18.94
CA ALA A 225 -0.62 7.00 17.78
C ALA A 225 0.38 5.88 18.13
N ALA A 226 1.34 6.14 19.03
CA ALA A 226 2.26 5.15 19.54
C ALA A 226 1.57 3.95 20.23
N ARG A 227 0.50 4.18 21.02
CA ARG A 227 -0.27 3.09 21.65
C ARG A 227 -0.99 2.23 20.61
N ILE A 228 -1.51 2.86 19.55
CA ILE A 228 -2.14 2.13 18.45
C ILE A 228 -1.10 1.28 17.72
N ILE A 229 0.10 1.81 17.48
CA ILE A 229 1.19 1.04 16.87
C ILE A 229 1.55 -0.18 17.70
N VAL A 230 1.72 -0.02 19.02
CA VAL A 230 1.96 -1.15 19.93
C VAL A 230 0.81 -2.16 19.88
N GLY A 231 -0.44 -1.68 19.93
CA GLY A 231 -1.63 -2.54 19.82
C GLY A 231 -1.73 -3.29 18.50
N LEU A 232 -1.36 -2.66 17.38
CA LEU A 232 -1.28 -3.30 16.07
C LEU A 232 -0.21 -4.40 16.04
N GLY A 233 0.95 -4.16 16.66
CA GLY A 233 2.01 -5.16 16.80
C GLY A 233 1.55 -6.37 17.60
N VAL A 234 0.94 -6.15 18.77
CA VAL A 234 0.38 -7.24 19.60
C VAL A 234 -0.69 -8.01 18.83
N LEU A 235 -1.61 -7.31 18.15
CA LEU A 235 -2.67 -7.95 17.39
C LEU A 235 -2.14 -8.77 16.22
N ALA A 236 -1.11 -8.29 15.51
CA ALA A 236 -0.46 -9.04 14.45
C ALA A 236 0.18 -10.35 14.97
N ILE A 237 0.82 -10.30 16.15
CA ILE A 237 1.37 -11.49 16.83
C ILE A 237 0.25 -12.46 17.18
N LEU A 238 -0.87 -11.98 17.74
CA LEU A 238 -2.01 -12.83 18.09
C LEU A 238 -2.62 -13.48 16.85
N VAL A 239 -2.80 -12.73 15.77
CA VAL A 239 -3.31 -13.24 14.49
C VAL A 239 -2.37 -14.28 13.89
N TYR A 240 -1.05 -14.06 13.95
CA TYR A 240 -0.06 -15.03 13.50
C TYR A 240 -0.15 -16.34 14.29
N ASN A 241 -0.16 -16.28 15.62
CA ASN A 241 -0.25 -17.47 16.47
C ASN A 241 -1.58 -18.21 16.30
N ALA A 242 -2.70 -17.48 16.22
CA ALA A 242 -4.01 -18.07 15.98
C ALA A 242 -4.08 -18.74 14.59
N GLY A 243 -3.57 -18.07 13.55
CA GLY A 243 -3.51 -18.63 12.21
C GLY A 243 -2.62 -19.88 12.13
N GLN A 244 -1.45 -19.85 12.78
CA GLN A 244 -0.56 -21.00 12.87
C GLN A 244 -1.23 -22.18 13.60
N ALA A 245 -1.90 -21.93 14.73
CA ALA A 245 -2.64 -22.96 15.46
C ALA A 245 -3.74 -23.58 14.59
N LEU A 246 -4.53 -22.77 13.88
CA LEU A 246 -5.60 -23.26 12.98
C LEU A 246 -5.04 -24.08 11.81
N ILE A 247 -3.86 -23.73 11.29
CA ILE A 247 -3.19 -24.54 10.26
C ILE A 247 -2.76 -25.89 10.81
N LEU A 248 -2.14 -25.89 12.00
CA LEU A 248 -1.59 -27.09 12.63
C LEU A 248 -2.69 -28.03 13.14
N ASP A 249 -3.86 -27.51 13.48
CA ASP A 249 -5.05 -28.29 13.85
C ASP A 249 -5.80 -28.86 12.61
N GLY A 250 -5.42 -28.43 11.40
CA GLY A 250 -6.06 -28.87 10.17
C GLY A 250 -7.36 -28.13 9.82
N ALA A 251 -7.73 -27.10 10.60
CA ALA A 251 -8.92 -26.28 10.36
C ALA A 251 -8.88 -25.53 9.01
N LEU A 252 -7.68 -25.28 8.47
CA LEU A 252 -7.48 -24.70 7.13
C LEU A 252 -7.22 -25.76 6.03
N GLY A 253 -7.52 -27.03 6.31
CA GLY A 253 -7.40 -28.15 5.37
C GLY A 253 -6.13 -28.98 5.54
N ALA A 254 -6.26 -30.29 5.34
CA ALA A 254 -5.22 -31.29 5.55
C ALA A 254 -3.97 -31.08 4.66
N ALA A 255 -4.16 -30.70 3.39
CA ALA A 255 -3.03 -30.40 2.49
C ALA A 255 -2.23 -29.18 2.99
N THR A 256 -2.91 -28.21 3.60
CA THR A 256 -2.24 -27.04 4.16
C THR A 256 -1.50 -27.37 5.45
N GLN A 257 -2.11 -28.15 6.34
CA GLN A 257 -1.49 -28.68 7.54
C GLN A 257 -0.21 -29.47 7.22
N ALA A 258 -0.29 -30.46 6.33
CA ALA A 258 0.85 -31.31 5.97
C ALA A 258 2.04 -30.51 5.43
N ARG A 259 1.78 -29.56 4.51
CA ARG A 259 2.84 -28.65 4.01
C ARG A 259 3.46 -27.81 5.12
N SER A 260 2.66 -27.32 6.07
CA SER A 260 3.17 -26.51 7.17
C SER A 260 3.99 -27.30 8.17
N ILE A 261 3.60 -28.53 8.47
CA ILE A 261 4.39 -29.45 9.30
C ILE A 261 5.73 -29.72 8.63
N ALA A 262 5.73 -30.10 7.35
CA ALA A 262 6.97 -30.33 6.60
C ALA A 262 7.90 -29.09 6.57
N GLN A 263 7.34 -27.88 6.43
CA GLN A 263 8.11 -26.63 6.49
C GLN A 263 8.75 -26.39 7.87
N ILE A 264 8.02 -26.68 8.95
CA ILE A 264 8.53 -26.58 10.33
C ILE A 264 9.59 -27.65 10.57
N ASP A 265 9.36 -28.90 10.18
CA ASP A 265 10.31 -30.00 10.36
C ASP A 265 11.63 -29.73 9.62
N THR A 266 11.56 -29.10 8.44
CA THR A 266 12.75 -28.80 7.63
C THR A 266 13.57 -27.64 8.20
N SER A 267 12.91 -26.58 8.69
CA SER A 267 13.57 -25.29 8.95
C SER A 267 13.45 -24.76 10.38
N GLY A 268 12.71 -25.46 11.24
CA GLY A 268 12.37 -25.05 12.60
C GLY A 268 11.32 -23.93 12.70
N SER A 269 10.90 -23.33 11.60
CA SER A 269 9.94 -22.21 11.61
C SER A 269 9.08 -22.15 10.36
N LEU A 270 7.78 -21.90 10.53
CA LEU A 270 6.85 -21.77 9.41
C LEU A 270 7.22 -20.60 8.48
N ILE A 271 7.75 -19.50 9.03
CA ILE A 271 8.14 -18.33 8.23
C ILE A 271 9.39 -18.65 7.40
N VAL A 272 10.42 -19.21 8.03
CA VAL A 272 11.71 -19.49 7.38
C VAL A 272 11.57 -20.63 6.37
N GLY A 273 10.86 -21.70 6.72
CA GLY A 273 10.61 -22.83 5.81
C GLY A 273 9.63 -22.51 4.70
N GLY A 274 8.76 -21.52 4.89
CA GLY A 274 7.89 -21.00 3.85
C GLY A 274 8.57 -20.08 2.86
N ARG A 275 9.73 -19.50 3.22
CA ARG A 275 10.44 -18.45 2.48
C ARG A 275 11.96 -18.62 2.59
N PRO A 276 12.54 -19.64 1.92
CA PRO A 276 13.97 -19.87 2.00
C PRO A 276 14.80 -18.71 1.41
N GLU A 277 14.21 -17.85 0.59
CA GLU A 277 14.83 -16.65 0.01
C GLU A 277 15.24 -15.62 1.08
N LEU A 278 14.58 -15.63 2.25
CA LEU A 278 15.00 -14.81 3.38
C LEU A 278 16.38 -15.22 3.89
N ALA A 279 16.68 -16.53 3.91
CA ALA A 279 17.99 -17.02 4.31
C ALA A 279 19.08 -16.67 3.28
N ALA A 280 18.75 -16.71 1.99
CA ALA A 280 19.61 -16.21 0.92
C ALA A 280 19.89 -14.71 1.09
N THR A 281 18.84 -13.90 1.31
CA THR A 281 18.93 -12.44 1.53
C THR A 281 19.84 -12.12 2.70
N LEU A 282 19.66 -12.80 3.84
CA LEU A 282 20.49 -12.58 5.03
C LEU A 282 21.94 -13.01 4.82
N ALA A 283 22.19 -14.11 4.10
CA ALA A 283 23.54 -14.54 3.79
C ALA A 283 24.27 -13.54 2.88
N LEU A 284 23.60 -13.07 1.82
CA LEU A 284 24.12 -12.05 0.92
C LEU A 284 24.33 -10.71 1.63
N MET A 285 23.40 -10.27 2.50
CA MET A 285 23.57 -9.05 3.29
C MET A 285 24.77 -9.10 4.23
N ARG A 286 25.15 -10.28 4.73
CA ARG A 286 26.34 -10.45 5.56
C ARG A 286 27.63 -10.38 4.74
N GLN A 287 27.61 -10.93 3.53
CA GLN A 287 28.77 -10.91 2.64
C GLN A 287 28.98 -9.53 2.00
N ASP A 288 27.93 -8.95 1.43
CA ASP A 288 27.96 -7.73 0.62
C ASP A 288 26.97 -6.69 1.14
N PRO A 289 27.16 -6.13 2.35
CA PRO A 289 26.15 -5.29 3.03
C PRO A 289 25.72 -4.05 2.24
N ALA A 290 26.57 -3.56 1.33
CA ALA A 290 26.27 -2.41 0.48
C ALA A 290 25.15 -2.67 -0.55
N GLY A 291 24.88 -3.94 -0.89
CA GLY A 291 24.05 -4.35 -2.04
C GLY A 291 24.83 -4.35 -3.35
N PHE A 292 24.18 -4.74 -4.45
CA PHE A 292 24.84 -5.03 -5.72
C PHE A 292 24.68 -3.92 -6.75
N GLY A 293 23.45 -3.42 -6.92
CA GLY A 293 23.12 -2.39 -7.91
C GLY A 293 22.25 -2.90 -9.05
N LEU A 294 21.79 -1.96 -9.89
CA LEU A 294 20.83 -2.24 -10.95
C LEU A 294 21.42 -3.16 -12.03
N GLY A 295 20.74 -4.27 -12.29
CA GLY A 295 21.11 -5.24 -13.33
C GLY A 295 22.39 -6.02 -13.04
N VAL A 296 22.94 -5.92 -11.83
CA VAL A 296 24.13 -6.67 -11.44
C VAL A 296 23.77 -8.13 -11.16
N ASN A 297 24.51 -9.06 -11.76
CA ASN A 297 24.39 -10.49 -11.50
C ASN A 297 25.33 -10.92 -10.39
N LEU A 298 24.94 -11.92 -9.61
CA LEU A 298 25.82 -12.50 -8.60
C LEU A 298 27.03 -13.19 -9.25
N THR A 299 28.20 -13.06 -8.62
CA THR A 299 29.34 -13.91 -8.95
C THR A 299 29.09 -15.36 -8.50
N PRO A 300 29.87 -16.34 -8.98
CA PRO A 300 29.76 -17.72 -8.51
C PRO A 300 29.92 -17.86 -6.98
N ASP A 301 30.79 -17.05 -6.38
CA ASP A 301 31.01 -17.03 -4.94
C ASP A 301 29.79 -16.48 -4.17
N GLN A 302 29.22 -15.36 -4.63
CA GLN A 302 28.01 -14.79 -4.05
C GLN A 302 26.80 -15.72 -4.20
N LEU A 303 26.67 -16.38 -5.35
CA LEU A 303 25.64 -17.41 -5.56
C LEU A 303 25.83 -18.58 -4.58
N LEU A 304 27.06 -19.03 -4.36
CA LEU A 304 27.35 -20.08 -3.39
C LEU A 304 26.99 -19.64 -1.96
N THR A 305 27.25 -18.39 -1.59
CA THR A 305 26.83 -17.84 -0.29
C THR A 305 25.32 -17.83 -0.13
N ALA A 306 24.58 -17.36 -1.14
CA ALA A 306 23.12 -17.39 -1.14
C ALA A 306 22.60 -18.82 -0.94
N LYS A 307 23.11 -19.77 -1.73
CA LYS A 307 22.78 -21.19 -1.64
C LYS A 307 23.13 -21.78 -0.27
N SER A 308 24.28 -21.43 0.29
CA SER A 308 24.71 -21.89 1.62
C SER A 308 23.80 -21.36 2.73
N GLY A 309 23.34 -20.11 2.60
CA GLY A 309 22.32 -19.55 3.49
C GLY A 309 21.03 -20.37 3.48
N MET A 310 20.54 -20.73 2.29
CA MET A 310 19.34 -21.57 2.16
C MET A 310 19.59 -23.00 2.68
N ALA A 311 20.76 -23.59 2.41
CA ALA A 311 21.10 -24.92 2.90
C ALA A 311 21.16 -24.96 4.44
N SER A 312 21.55 -23.86 5.09
CA SER A 312 21.63 -23.77 6.56
C SER A 312 20.28 -23.91 7.28
N ILE A 313 19.17 -23.73 6.56
CA ILE A 313 17.80 -23.90 7.07
C ILE A 313 17.14 -25.19 6.54
N GLY A 314 17.93 -26.14 6.02
CA GLY A 314 17.45 -27.42 5.50
C GLY A 314 16.85 -27.39 4.10
N TYR A 315 16.85 -26.24 3.41
CA TYR A 315 16.36 -26.16 2.03
C TYR A 315 17.40 -26.72 1.06
N ALA A 316 16.96 -27.37 -0.03
CA ALA A 316 17.84 -27.87 -1.09
C ALA A 316 17.98 -26.83 -2.22
N PRO A 317 19.07 -26.04 -2.28
CA PRO A 317 19.15 -24.86 -3.15
C PRO A 317 19.61 -25.17 -4.59
N ASN A 318 20.01 -26.41 -4.88
CA ASN A 318 20.45 -26.83 -6.21
C ASN A 318 19.25 -27.29 -7.02
N ASN A 319 18.44 -26.33 -7.47
CA ASN A 319 17.23 -26.58 -8.25
C ASN A 319 16.97 -25.44 -9.24
N GLY A 320 16.09 -25.68 -10.21
CA GLY A 320 15.78 -24.70 -11.25
C GLY A 320 15.12 -23.41 -10.74
N TYR A 321 14.47 -23.42 -9.58
CA TYR A 321 13.90 -22.21 -9.00
C TYR A 321 15.01 -21.24 -8.53
N VAL A 322 16.01 -21.75 -7.81
CA VAL A 322 17.13 -20.90 -7.36
C VAL A 322 18.01 -20.47 -8.53
N GLU A 323 18.36 -21.40 -9.42
CA GLU A 323 19.35 -21.15 -10.46
C GLU A 323 18.80 -20.35 -11.65
N ASN A 324 17.53 -20.54 -12.00
CA ASN A 324 16.95 -19.87 -13.18
C ASN A 324 16.02 -18.71 -12.77
N PHE A 325 15.21 -18.87 -11.73
CA PHE A 325 14.25 -17.84 -11.33
C PHE A 325 14.88 -16.80 -10.40
N MET A 326 15.52 -17.20 -9.29
CA MET A 326 16.09 -16.24 -8.35
C MET A 326 17.36 -15.56 -8.85
N PHE A 327 18.24 -16.32 -9.52
CA PHE A 327 19.60 -15.88 -9.86
C PHE A 327 19.97 -16.06 -11.35
N GLY A 328 19.00 -16.36 -12.21
CA GLY A 328 19.21 -16.63 -13.65
C GLY A 328 19.37 -15.36 -14.49
N GLY A 329 20.34 -14.51 -14.17
CA GLY A 329 20.59 -13.24 -14.89
C GLY A 329 19.90 -12.02 -14.28
N HIS A 330 19.37 -12.15 -13.07
CA HIS A 330 18.94 -11.07 -12.21
C HIS A 330 18.96 -11.55 -10.76
N ILE A 331 18.63 -10.67 -9.81
CA ILE A 331 18.49 -11.02 -8.39
C ILE A 331 17.01 -10.85 -8.01
N GLU A 332 16.34 -11.91 -7.62
CA GLU A 332 14.95 -11.91 -7.13
C GLU A 332 14.92 -12.62 -5.77
N LEU A 333 14.77 -11.84 -4.71
CA LEU A 333 14.80 -12.32 -3.32
C LEU A 333 13.40 -12.50 -2.75
N HIS A 334 12.36 -12.25 -3.56
CA HIS A 334 10.97 -12.44 -3.22
C HIS A 334 10.54 -11.66 -1.96
N SER A 335 11.16 -10.50 -1.76
CA SER A 335 10.96 -9.57 -0.66
C SER A 335 11.22 -8.16 -1.17
N VAL A 336 10.26 -7.23 -1.05
CA VAL A 336 10.49 -5.83 -1.45
C VAL A 336 11.70 -5.23 -0.74
N VAL A 337 11.92 -5.58 0.54
CA VAL A 337 13.11 -5.15 1.29
C VAL A 337 14.38 -5.76 0.70
N GLY A 338 14.37 -7.08 0.44
CA GLY A 338 15.49 -7.79 -0.18
C GLY A 338 15.81 -7.25 -1.58
N ASP A 339 14.81 -7.12 -2.44
CA ASP A 339 14.94 -6.63 -3.81
C ASP A 339 15.42 -5.17 -3.83
N LEU A 340 14.83 -4.30 -3.01
CA LEU A 340 15.29 -2.91 -2.95
C LEU A 340 16.72 -2.79 -2.43
N TRP A 341 17.11 -3.63 -1.47
CA TRP A 341 18.48 -3.71 -1.00
C TRP A 341 19.43 -4.26 -2.07
N ALA A 342 19.08 -5.35 -2.75
CA ALA A 342 19.94 -5.96 -3.75
C ALA A 342 20.20 -5.00 -4.93
N HIS A 343 19.16 -4.35 -5.43
CA HIS A 343 19.23 -3.51 -6.64
C HIS A 343 19.61 -2.05 -6.36
N PHE A 344 19.39 -1.54 -5.15
CA PHE A 344 19.61 -0.13 -4.81
C PHE A 344 20.41 0.09 -3.52
N GLY A 345 20.88 -0.99 -2.90
CA GLY A 345 21.74 -0.99 -1.72
C GLY A 345 21.06 -0.56 -0.43
N VAL A 346 21.87 -0.11 0.52
CA VAL A 346 21.42 0.40 1.82
C VAL A 346 20.40 1.53 1.68
N VAL A 347 20.50 2.34 0.62
CA VAL A 347 19.51 3.39 0.32
C VAL A 347 18.14 2.79 -0.03
N GLY A 348 18.11 1.73 -0.85
CA GLY A 348 16.87 1.02 -1.15
C GLY A 348 16.25 0.34 0.07
N PHE A 349 17.10 -0.26 0.93
CA PHE A 349 16.66 -0.77 2.22
C PHE A 349 16.01 0.32 3.09
N ALA A 350 16.67 1.48 3.21
CA ALA A 350 16.14 2.63 3.95
C ALA A 350 14.84 3.15 3.34
N TYR A 351 14.70 3.11 2.01
CA TYR A 351 13.46 3.46 1.34
C TYR A 351 12.32 2.50 1.67
N ALA A 352 12.57 1.19 1.68
CA ALA A 352 11.59 0.19 2.11
C ALA A 352 11.10 0.47 3.55
N LEU A 353 12.02 0.81 4.45
CA LEU A 353 11.69 1.21 5.83
C LEU A 353 10.88 2.51 5.88
N LEU A 354 11.23 3.51 5.06
CA LEU A 354 10.44 4.74 4.95
C LEU A 354 8.99 4.44 4.54
N LEU A 355 8.78 3.59 3.53
CA LEU A 355 7.44 3.17 3.10
C LEU A 355 6.69 2.48 4.25
N ALA A 356 7.34 1.56 4.96
CA ALA A 356 6.77 0.86 6.12
C ALA A 356 6.33 1.85 7.21
N VAL A 357 7.23 2.75 7.61
CA VAL A 357 6.99 3.77 8.65
C VAL A 357 5.83 4.68 8.25
N VAL A 358 5.81 5.16 7.01
CA VAL A 358 4.74 6.02 6.48
C VAL A 358 3.39 5.30 6.52
N MET A 359 3.33 4.05 6.07
CA MET A 359 2.10 3.24 6.07
C MET A 359 1.59 3.02 7.49
N VAL A 360 2.45 2.56 8.40
CA VAL A 360 2.08 2.28 9.81
C VAL A 360 1.67 3.56 10.53
N TRP A 361 2.45 4.63 10.40
CA TRP A 361 2.19 5.89 11.09
C TRP A 361 0.88 6.54 10.65
N PHE A 362 0.63 6.61 9.34
CA PHE A 362 -0.61 7.19 8.85
C PHE A 362 -1.81 6.27 9.04
N LEU A 363 -1.64 4.95 8.99
CA LEU A 363 -2.72 4.04 9.38
C LEU A 363 -3.10 4.24 10.85
N ALA A 364 -2.11 4.30 11.75
CA ALA A 364 -2.36 4.53 13.18
C ALA A 364 -3.10 5.85 13.43
N LYS A 365 -2.76 6.92 12.70
CA LYS A 365 -3.49 8.19 12.75
C LYS A 365 -4.93 8.06 12.23
N ASN A 366 -5.14 7.39 11.10
CA ASN A 366 -6.49 7.15 10.58
C ASN A 366 -7.33 6.30 11.56
N ILE A 367 -6.74 5.33 12.25
CA ILE A 367 -7.42 4.55 13.31
C ILE A 367 -7.75 5.45 14.51
N ALA A 368 -6.79 6.27 14.98
CA ALA A 368 -6.99 7.20 16.10
C ALA A 368 -8.13 8.18 15.83
N GLU A 369 -8.19 8.69 14.58
CA GLU A 369 -9.20 9.64 14.11
C GLU A 369 -10.50 8.97 13.66
N ARG A 370 -10.55 7.62 13.64
CA ARG A 370 -11.72 6.81 13.24
C ARG A 370 -12.11 6.99 11.77
N HIS A 371 -11.10 7.18 10.93
CA HIS A 371 -11.22 7.28 9.47
C HIS A 371 -10.72 6.04 8.73
N ALA A 372 -10.15 5.05 9.45
CA ALA A 372 -9.64 3.83 8.83
C ALA A 372 -10.79 2.92 8.35
N THR A 373 -10.80 2.66 7.04
CA THR A 373 -11.74 1.75 6.37
C THR A 373 -11.16 0.33 6.29
N GLY A 374 -12.02 -0.67 6.08
CA GLY A 374 -11.63 -2.06 5.85
C GLY A 374 -10.66 -2.22 4.68
N LEU A 375 -10.87 -1.48 3.57
CA LEU A 375 -9.92 -1.48 2.45
C LEU A 375 -8.56 -0.90 2.83
N MET A 376 -8.54 0.20 3.58
CA MET A 376 -7.28 0.82 4.03
C MET A 376 -6.50 -0.16 4.91
N LEU A 377 -7.17 -0.81 5.85
CA LEU A 377 -6.58 -1.82 6.74
C LEU A 377 -6.03 -3.00 5.96
N PHE A 378 -6.83 -3.56 5.04
CA PHE A 378 -6.41 -4.67 4.18
C PHE A 378 -5.22 -4.29 3.28
N ALA A 379 -5.29 -3.16 2.56
CA ALA A 379 -4.23 -2.75 1.65
C ALA A 379 -2.90 -2.52 2.36
N VAL A 380 -2.92 -1.94 3.58
CA VAL A 380 -1.72 -1.78 4.39
C VAL A 380 -1.21 -3.12 4.91
N ALA A 381 -2.08 -3.99 5.42
CA ALA A 381 -1.68 -5.32 5.88
C ALA A 381 -1.03 -6.14 4.74
N GLN A 382 -1.63 -6.10 3.54
CA GLN A 382 -1.09 -6.71 2.33
C GLN A 382 0.29 -6.15 1.99
N SER A 383 0.43 -4.82 1.96
CA SER A 383 1.68 -4.17 1.58
C SER A 383 2.79 -4.43 2.58
N LEU A 384 2.50 -4.37 3.88
CA LEU A 384 3.45 -4.66 4.95
C LEU A 384 3.89 -6.13 4.96
N TRP A 385 2.99 -7.06 4.61
CA TRP A 385 3.35 -8.48 4.46
C TRP A 385 4.30 -8.69 3.29
N PHE A 386 4.09 -8.00 2.18
CA PHE A 386 4.95 -8.13 1.01
C PHE A 386 6.33 -7.49 1.20
N LEU A 387 6.49 -6.54 2.13
CA LEU A 387 7.81 -5.99 2.41
C LEU A 387 8.88 -7.07 2.68
N PRO A 388 8.66 -8.00 3.63
CA PRO A 388 9.56 -9.12 3.86
C PRO A 388 9.28 -10.37 3.00
N PHE A 389 8.09 -10.52 2.38
CA PHE A 389 7.68 -11.82 1.81
C PHE A 389 7.06 -11.80 0.40
N GLY A 390 7.14 -10.67 -0.31
CA GLY A 390 6.66 -10.55 -1.68
C GLY A 390 7.65 -9.83 -2.60
N PRO A 391 7.70 -10.20 -3.88
CA PRO A 391 8.60 -9.58 -4.85
C PRO A 391 8.17 -8.14 -5.15
N LEU A 392 9.12 -7.25 -5.42
CA LEU A 392 8.84 -5.83 -5.70
C LEU A 392 7.87 -5.64 -6.87
N LEU A 393 8.02 -6.45 -7.93
CA LEU A 393 7.20 -6.36 -9.14
C LEU A 393 5.71 -6.53 -8.85
N SER A 394 5.34 -7.61 -8.16
CA SER A 394 3.93 -7.92 -7.83
C SER A 394 3.38 -7.05 -6.70
N SER A 395 4.25 -6.56 -5.82
CA SER A 395 3.87 -5.76 -4.63
C SER A 395 3.64 -4.28 -4.95
N ARG A 396 4.11 -3.80 -6.10
CA ARG A 396 3.96 -2.40 -6.54
C ARG A 396 2.53 -1.90 -6.39
N THR A 397 1.55 -2.63 -6.91
CA THR A 397 0.14 -2.17 -6.94
C THR A 397 -0.45 -2.07 -5.53
N SER A 398 -0.14 -2.99 -4.63
CA SER A 398 -0.63 -2.90 -3.24
C SER A 398 0.02 -1.73 -2.51
N ILE A 399 1.33 -1.50 -2.70
CA ILE A 399 2.04 -0.37 -2.07
C ILE A 399 1.47 0.97 -2.55
N VAL A 400 1.27 1.14 -3.86
CA VAL A 400 0.65 2.35 -4.43
C VAL A 400 -0.72 2.59 -3.82
N LEU A 401 -1.57 1.56 -3.77
CA LEU A 401 -2.91 1.66 -3.20
C LEU A 401 -2.86 2.01 -1.70
N ALA A 402 -2.04 1.31 -0.92
CA ALA A 402 -1.92 1.50 0.52
C ALA A 402 -1.49 2.92 0.87
N ILE A 403 -0.38 3.40 0.28
CA ILE A 403 0.11 4.78 0.47
C ILE A 403 -0.94 5.79 -0.01
N GLY A 404 -1.52 5.55 -1.18
CA GLY A 404 -2.57 6.38 -1.75
C GLY A 404 -3.76 6.55 -0.83
N LEU A 405 -4.18 5.51 -0.11
CA LEU A 405 -5.31 5.55 0.82
C LEU A 405 -4.95 6.17 2.18
N VAL A 406 -3.80 5.81 2.77
CA VAL A 406 -3.44 6.29 4.12
C VAL A 406 -2.95 7.74 4.16
N ALA A 407 -2.43 8.26 3.05
CA ALA A 407 -1.81 9.58 3.03
C ALA A 407 -2.75 10.67 3.55
N LEU A 408 -2.25 11.48 4.49
CA LEU A 408 -3.01 12.53 5.15
C LEU A 408 -2.76 13.90 4.48
N PRO A 409 -3.81 14.68 4.19
CA PRO A 409 -3.63 16.02 3.68
C PRO A 409 -2.95 16.93 4.72
N VAL A 410 -2.11 17.84 4.25
CA VAL A 410 -1.63 18.97 5.05
C VAL A 410 -2.81 19.92 5.19
N VAL A 411 -3.35 20.05 6.40
CA VAL A 411 -4.34 21.09 6.69
C VAL A 411 -3.64 22.43 6.48
N SER A 412 -3.88 23.10 5.35
CA SER A 412 -3.49 24.49 5.18
C SER A 412 -4.33 25.31 6.15
N ALA A 413 -3.72 25.76 7.24
CA ALA A 413 -4.28 26.81 8.08
C ALA A 413 -4.33 28.12 7.26
N THR A 414 -5.23 28.22 6.30
CA THR A 414 -5.51 29.43 5.49
C THR A 414 -6.70 29.17 4.55
N ARG A 415 -7.89 28.98 5.12
CA ARG A 415 -9.17 29.44 4.54
C ARG A 415 -10.39 29.43 5.48
N ASP A 416 -10.18 29.35 6.80
CA ASP A 416 -11.27 29.51 7.78
C ASP A 416 -11.39 30.94 8.37
N GLY A 417 -10.61 31.89 7.86
CA GLY A 417 -10.69 33.31 8.25
C GLY A 417 -11.58 34.18 7.36
N ALA A 418 -12.12 33.66 6.26
CA ALA A 418 -12.94 34.42 5.33
C ALA A 418 -14.06 33.55 4.76
N THR A 419 -15.11 33.37 5.56
CA THR A 419 -16.52 32.95 5.28
C THR A 419 -17.08 32.06 6.38
N ARG A 420 -17.04 32.53 7.63
CA ARG A 420 -18.07 32.20 8.62
C ARG A 420 -18.89 33.46 8.94
N HIS A 421 -19.62 33.96 7.96
CA HIS A 421 -20.94 34.51 8.27
C HIS A 421 -21.89 33.32 8.41
N HIS A 422 -21.74 32.57 9.52
CA HIS A 422 -22.91 31.94 10.09
C HIS A 422 -23.77 33.08 10.60
N ARG A 423 -24.73 33.48 9.78
CA ARG A 423 -25.97 34.09 10.24
C ARG A 423 -26.46 33.15 11.34
N TYR A 424 -26.28 33.55 12.60
CA TYR A 424 -27.08 33.03 13.69
C TYR A 424 -28.52 33.32 13.29
N VAL A 425 -29.20 32.30 12.77
CA VAL A 425 -30.66 32.27 12.86
C VAL A 425 -30.90 32.21 14.36
N LYS A 426 -31.41 33.31 14.91
CA LYS A 426 -32.03 33.31 16.24
C LYS A 426 -32.94 32.09 16.27
N GLU A 427 -32.66 31.13 17.15
CA GLU A 427 -33.65 30.12 17.48
C GLU A 427 -34.94 30.86 17.89
N PRO A 428 -36.13 30.38 17.50
CA PRO A 428 -37.36 30.87 18.09
C PRO A 428 -37.23 30.68 19.61
N GLU A 429 -37.35 31.77 20.37
CA GLU A 429 -37.57 31.68 21.81
C GLU A 429 -38.84 30.86 22.02
N TRP A 430 -38.67 29.58 22.38
CA TRP A 430 -39.76 28.81 22.93
C TRP A 430 -40.18 29.50 24.23
N PRO A 431 -41.47 29.81 24.42
CA PRO A 431 -41.91 30.40 25.68
C PRO A 431 -41.62 29.40 26.78
N THR A 432 -40.63 29.70 27.61
CA THR A 432 -40.43 29.03 28.88
C THR A 432 -41.65 29.37 29.71
N THR A 433 -42.51 28.36 29.90
CA THR A 433 -43.61 28.43 30.86
C THR A 433 -43.02 28.80 32.21
N LYS A 434 -43.29 30.02 32.68
CA LYS A 434 -43.11 30.37 34.08
C LYS A 434 -43.87 29.34 34.93
N PRO A 435 -43.33 28.90 36.08
CA PRO A 435 -44.11 28.15 37.05
C PRO A 435 -45.35 28.98 37.41
N ILE A 436 -46.52 28.36 37.29
CA ILE A 436 -47.79 28.94 37.74
C ILE A 436 -47.71 29.05 39.26
N ASP A 437 -47.84 30.27 39.76
CA ASP A 437 -48.00 30.57 41.18
C ASP A 437 -49.37 30.03 41.63
N PRO A 438 -49.48 29.18 42.68
CA PRO A 438 -50.75 28.56 43.08
C PRO A 438 -51.69 29.52 43.85
N GLY A 439 -51.80 30.77 43.39
CA GLY A 439 -52.46 31.86 44.13
C GLY A 439 -53.51 32.67 43.37
N GLU A 440 -53.66 32.55 42.05
CA GLU A 440 -54.62 33.39 41.31
C GLU A 440 -55.87 32.62 40.86
N SER A 441 -56.98 32.98 41.50
CA SER A 441 -58.35 32.56 41.23
C SER A 441 -58.76 32.78 39.77
N SER A 442 -59.26 31.73 39.12
CA SER A 442 -59.93 31.83 37.81
C SER A 442 -61.17 32.73 37.88
N PRO A 443 -61.35 33.66 36.93
CA PRO A 443 -62.67 34.19 36.64
C PRO A 443 -63.43 33.18 35.77
N ALA A 444 -64.65 32.89 36.20
CA ALA A 444 -65.64 32.14 35.43
C ALA A 444 -65.94 32.84 34.10
N LEU A 445 -66.17 32.05 33.06
CA LEU A 445 -66.77 32.50 31.81
C LEU A 445 -67.96 31.58 31.46
N PRO A 446 -68.96 32.10 30.73
CA PRO A 446 -70.36 31.70 30.77
C PRO A 446 -70.69 30.32 30.18
#